data_AF-A0A934DEP9-F1
#
_entry.id   AF-A0A934DEP9-F1
#
_cell.length_a   1.000
_cell.length_b   1.000
_cell.length_c   1.000
_cell.angle_alpha   90.00
_cell.angle_beta   90.00
_cell.angle_gamma   90.00
#
_symmetry.space_group_name_H-M   'P 1'
#
loop_
_entity.id
_entity.type
_entity.pdbx_description
1 polymer ?
#
loop_
_entity_poly.entity_id
_entity_poly.type
_entity_poly.pdbx_seq_one_letter_code
_entity_poly.pdbx_strand_id
1 'polypeptide(L)'
;MTPGKKIILIWLGLVTMYIVSFVLPHWHVTAASFASYSLQTLLFLISIYLVRHEQMRKTKFVFLNFAIFFGMSFLFHLYSFVGTVFFQHEPMARHFFFQYVSLGLYFFLLAFTLCYLTIDLLFRDFGVVAKYVIAAAIVGGFFMYYYGPLLSNPKYLYSTKEIAEFRELDKIATLKATESGVQASVQDLLSALPHTDAPLLNKLSPEERSTRVDELHPYLSGTNYIILLFKPIYLNVIQMCTLCLGLILLFFGYQYKKDPPQGAYIEKIMFAFLIYCTLEMFHAWSFIKTIEWQSLADIVSVGQFLSAVVLVGTSIIFGLRLRFITSAKGEFYEHEIAESPWAVTRWRDALDNLVVSHFFDRRELLGRLFANPLAKKSAHTNSQ
;
A
#
# COMPACT_ATOMS: atom_id res chain seq x y z
N MET A 1 9.05 -25.75 -20.43
CA MET A 1 8.53 -24.36 -20.38
C MET A 1 9.23 -23.60 -19.25
N THR A 2 9.83 -22.44 -19.52
CA THR A 2 10.53 -21.64 -18.49
C THR A 2 9.57 -21.16 -17.39
N PRO A 3 10.03 -20.90 -16.16
CA PRO A 3 9.18 -20.40 -15.07
C PRO A 3 8.37 -19.16 -15.46
N GLY A 4 8.98 -18.20 -16.14
CA GLY A 4 8.30 -16.99 -16.63
C GLY A 4 7.12 -17.29 -17.57
N LYS A 5 7.29 -18.23 -18.52
CA LYS A 5 6.19 -18.64 -19.42
C LYS A 5 5.03 -19.30 -18.65
N LYS A 6 5.32 -20.08 -17.60
CA LYS A 6 4.30 -20.67 -16.73
C LYS A 6 3.52 -19.62 -15.96
N ILE A 7 4.20 -18.64 -15.37
CA ILE A 7 3.57 -17.54 -14.63
C ILE A 7 2.62 -16.76 -15.54
N ILE A 8 3.08 -16.35 -16.73
CA ILE A 8 2.24 -15.59 -17.66
C ILE A 8 1.03 -16.40 -18.12
N LEU A 9 1.19 -17.69 -18.42
CA LEU A 9 0.06 -18.52 -18.85
C LEU A 9 -1.00 -18.69 -17.74
N ILE A 10 -0.56 -18.93 -16.50
CA ILE A 10 -1.48 -19.01 -15.34
C ILE A 10 -2.17 -17.66 -15.10
N TRP A 11 -1.40 -16.57 -15.16
CA TRP A 11 -1.93 -15.21 -15.00
C TRP A 11 -2.97 -14.88 -16.06
N LEU A 12 -2.70 -15.14 -17.33
CA LEU A 12 -3.67 -14.94 -18.42
C LEU A 12 -4.94 -15.78 -18.20
N GLY A 13 -4.80 -17.02 -17.72
CA GLY A 13 -5.95 -17.84 -17.34
C GLY A 13 -6.82 -17.21 -16.25
N LEU A 14 -6.19 -16.67 -15.19
CA LEU A 14 -6.88 -15.96 -14.11
C LEU A 14 -7.52 -14.64 -14.58
N VAL A 15 -6.83 -13.89 -15.44
CA VAL A 15 -7.36 -12.65 -16.02
C VAL A 15 -8.58 -12.95 -16.89
N THR A 16 -8.54 -14.00 -17.72
CA THR A 16 -9.70 -14.44 -18.50
C THR A 16 -10.86 -14.85 -17.59
N MET A 17 -10.58 -15.60 -16.51
CA MET A 17 -11.59 -15.94 -15.51
C MET A 17 -12.22 -14.68 -14.88
N TYR A 18 -11.40 -13.67 -14.55
CA TYR A 18 -11.90 -12.39 -14.05
C TYR A 18 -12.77 -11.68 -15.09
N ILE A 19 -12.34 -11.60 -16.35
CA ILE A 19 -13.14 -10.98 -17.42
C ILE A 19 -14.50 -11.68 -17.55
N VAL A 20 -14.51 -13.01 -17.56
CA VAL A 20 -15.75 -13.80 -17.65
C VAL A 20 -16.66 -13.52 -16.45
N SER A 21 -16.12 -13.40 -15.23
CA SER A 21 -16.94 -13.07 -14.06
C SER A 21 -17.50 -11.64 -14.10
N PHE A 22 -16.85 -10.70 -14.81
CA PHE A 22 -17.35 -9.33 -15.03
C PHE A 22 -18.42 -9.21 -16.12
N VAL A 23 -18.57 -10.19 -17.02
CA VAL A 23 -19.64 -10.19 -18.05
C VAL A 23 -21.02 -10.43 -17.42
N LEU A 24 -21.07 -10.92 -16.19
CA LEU A 24 -22.32 -11.14 -15.48
C LEU A 24 -22.96 -9.79 -15.07
N PRO A 25 -24.30 -9.66 -15.14
CA PRO A 25 -25.04 -8.38 -15.09
C PRO A 25 -25.01 -7.65 -13.74
N HIS A 26 -24.12 -8.04 -12.83
CA HIS A 26 -24.16 -7.63 -11.44
C HIS A 26 -23.23 -6.46 -11.12
N TRP A 27 -22.62 -5.77 -12.10
CA TRP A 27 -21.41 -5.00 -11.76
C TRP A 27 -20.91 -3.77 -12.53
N HIS A 28 -20.28 -2.89 -11.73
CA HIS A 28 -19.48 -1.73 -12.12
C HIS A 28 -18.11 -1.79 -11.44
N VAL A 29 -17.18 -2.58 -12.00
CA VAL A 29 -15.76 -2.48 -11.64
C VAL A 29 -15.06 -1.60 -12.66
N THR A 30 -14.34 -0.58 -12.17
CA THR A 30 -13.60 0.32 -13.03
C THR A 30 -12.43 -0.41 -13.71
N ALA A 31 -12.10 -0.02 -14.94
CA ALA A 31 -10.95 -0.58 -15.66
C ALA A 31 -9.64 -0.45 -14.86
N ALA A 32 -9.49 0.64 -14.09
CA ALA A 32 -8.34 0.87 -13.24
C ALA A 32 -8.28 -0.10 -12.02
N SER A 33 -9.42 -0.40 -11.40
CA SER A 33 -9.51 -1.42 -10.35
C SER A 33 -9.19 -2.81 -10.91
N PHE A 34 -9.72 -3.14 -12.09
CA PHE A 34 -9.42 -4.39 -12.80
C PHE A 34 -7.91 -4.54 -13.08
N ALA A 35 -7.28 -3.50 -13.63
CA ALA A 35 -5.85 -3.48 -13.90
C ALA A 35 -5.04 -3.70 -12.61
N SER A 36 -5.43 -3.05 -11.52
CA SER A 36 -4.78 -3.20 -10.22
C SER A 36 -4.89 -4.64 -9.68
N TYR A 37 -6.08 -5.24 -9.70
CA TYR A 37 -6.28 -6.62 -9.25
C TYR A 37 -5.52 -7.62 -10.12
N SER A 38 -5.47 -7.38 -11.43
CA SER A 38 -4.71 -8.20 -12.37
C SER A 38 -3.21 -8.15 -12.09
N LEU A 39 -2.65 -6.96 -11.86
CA LEU A 39 -1.23 -6.78 -11.55
C LEU A 39 -0.86 -7.35 -10.17
N GLN A 40 -1.72 -7.17 -9.16
CA GLN A 40 -1.51 -7.80 -7.85
C GLN A 40 -1.57 -9.33 -7.96
N THR A 41 -2.46 -9.89 -8.78
CA THR A 41 -2.52 -11.34 -9.04
C THR A 41 -1.25 -11.84 -9.73
N LEU A 42 -0.67 -11.06 -10.67
CA LEU A 42 0.62 -11.38 -11.26
C LEU A 42 1.74 -11.38 -10.21
N LEU A 43 1.79 -10.35 -9.37
CA LEU A 43 2.76 -10.23 -8.28
C LEU A 43 2.64 -11.35 -7.25
N PHE A 44 1.42 -11.79 -6.95
CA PHE A 44 1.16 -12.99 -6.15
C PHE A 44 1.83 -14.22 -6.77
N LEU A 45 1.57 -14.49 -8.06
CA LEU A 45 2.14 -15.64 -8.75
C LEU A 45 3.68 -15.57 -8.78
N ILE A 46 4.26 -14.41 -9.09
CA ILE A 46 5.71 -14.23 -9.07
C ILE A 46 6.27 -14.49 -7.66
N SER A 47 5.61 -13.97 -6.62
CA SER A 47 6.03 -14.17 -5.23
C SER A 47 5.98 -15.64 -4.80
N ILE A 48 4.96 -16.41 -5.20
CA ILE A 48 4.91 -17.86 -4.95
C ILE A 48 6.05 -18.60 -5.64
N TYR A 49 6.39 -18.22 -6.88
CA TYR A 49 7.54 -18.81 -7.58
C TYR A 49 8.87 -18.41 -6.93
N LEU A 50 9.00 -17.17 -6.45
CA LEU A 50 10.15 -16.72 -5.67
C LEU A 50 10.31 -17.57 -4.41
N VAL A 51 9.25 -17.79 -3.62
CA VAL A 51 9.30 -18.64 -2.41
C VAL A 51 9.82 -20.05 -2.73
N ARG A 52 9.41 -20.62 -3.88
CA ARG A 52 9.82 -21.96 -4.30
C ARG A 52 11.28 -22.04 -4.75
N HIS A 53 11.76 -21.02 -5.47
CA HIS A 53 13.08 -21.03 -6.09
C HIS A 53 14.17 -20.33 -5.26
N GLU A 54 13.79 -19.56 -4.26
CA GLU A 54 14.74 -18.94 -3.34
C GLU A 54 15.54 -20.03 -2.61
N GLN A 55 16.86 -19.89 -2.55
CA GLN A 55 17.70 -20.89 -1.86
C GLN A 55 17.85 -20.53 -0.38
N MET A 56 17.96 -19.23 -0.08
CA MET A 56 18.07 -18.74 1.28
C MET A 56 16.76 -18.90 2.06
N ARG A 57 16.76 -19.83 3.03
CA ARG A 57 15.57 -20.13 3.85
C ARG A 57 14.99 -18.90 4.56
N LYS A 58 15.83 -17.95 4.99
CA LYS A 58 15.38 -16.71 5.66
C LYS A 58 14.63 -15.80 4.68
N THR A 59 15.18 -15.57 3.49
CA THR A 59 14.59 -14.74 2.43
C THR A 59 13.29 -15.31 1.87
N LYS A 60 13.09 -16.64 1.90
CA LYS A 60 11.81 -17.26 1.52
C LYS A 60 10.61 -16.65 2.25
N PHE A 61 10.77 -16.36 3.54
CA PHE A 61 9.68 -15.82 4.35
C PHE A 61 9.36 -14.36 4.00
N VAL A 62 10.32 -13.59 3.49
CA VAL A 62 10.06 -12.25 2.93
C VAL A 62 9.09 -12.36 1.75
N PHE A 63 9.39 -13.24 0.78
CA PHE A 63 8.54 -13.43 -0.39
C PHE A 63 7.21 -14.11 -0.06
N LEU A 64 7.15 -14.91 1.01
CA LEU A 64 5.89 -15.47 1.51
C LEU A 64 4.97 -14.35 2.01
N ASN A 65 5.50 -13.37 2.75
CA ASN A 65 4.72 -12.22 3.19
C ASN A 65 4.22 -11.38 2.01
N PHE A 66 5.06 -11.13 1.00
CA PHE A 66 4.61 -10.49 -0.25
C PHE A 66 3.54 -11.31 -0.97
N ALA A 67 3.66 -12.64 -1.02
CA ALA A 67 2.63 -13.49 -1.60
C ALA A 67 1.32 -13.36 -0.82
N ILE A 68 1.33 -13.38 0.51
CA ILE A 68 0.11 -13.19 1.31
C ILE A 68 -0.51 -11.82 1.04
N PHE A 69 0.31 -10.76 1.04
CA PHE A 69 -0.15 -9.41 0.75
C PHE A 69 -0.79 -9.29 -0.64
N PHE A 70 -0.11 -9.74 -1.69
CA PHE A 70 -0.64 -9.68 -3.05
C PHE A 70 -1.82 -10.64 -3.27
N GLY A 71 -1.93 -11.70 -2.48
CA GLY A 71 -3.07 -12.61 -2.46
C GLY A 71 -4.38 -11.94 -2.06
N MET A 72 -4.33 -10.74 -1.45
CA MET A 72 -5.51 -9.90 -1.22
C MET A 72 -6.30 -9.60 -2.50
N SER A 73 -5.66 -9.64 -3.68
CA SER A 73 -6.35 -9.46 -4.96
C SER A 73 -7.48 -10.47 -5.17
N PHE A 74 -7.32 -11.71 -4.68
CA PHE A 74 -8.37 -12.72 -4.73
C PHE A 74 -9.53 -12.39 -3.80
N LEU A 75 -9.27 -11.84 -2.61
CA LEU A 75 -10.33 -11.40 -1.71
C LEU A 75 -11.10 -10.22 -2.27
N PHE A 76 -10.38 -9.27 -2.89
CA PHE A 76 -11.02 -8.18 -3.61
C PHE A 76 -11.89 -8.75 -4.72
N HIS A 77 -11.36 -9.57 -5.61
CA HIS A 77 -12.14 -10.20 -6.68
C HIS A 77 -13.33 -11.02 -6.15
N LEU A 78 -13.14 -11.81 -5.09
CA LEU A 78 -14.17 -12.67 -4.52
C LEU A 78 -15.30 -11.88 -3.87
N TYR A 79 -15.02 -10.88 -3.05
CA TYR A 79 -16.07 -10.02 -2.50
C TYR A 79 -16.82 -9.30 -3.60
N SER A 80 -16.04 -8.88 -4.58
CA SER A 80 -16.52 -8.19 -5.72
C SER A 80 -17.52 -9.16 -6.46
N PHE A 81 -17.17 -10.42 -6.73
CA PHE A 81 -18.02 -11.40 -7.43
C PHE A 81 -19.15 -12.02 -6.58
N VAL A 82 -18.82 -12.56 -5.41
CA VAL A 82 -19.72 -13.29 -4.50
C VAL A 82 -20.45 -12.32 -3.58
N GLY A 83 -19.77 -11.30 -3.07
CA GLY A 83 -20.34 -10.42 -2.07
C GLY A 83 -21.55 -9.63 -2.58
N THR A 84 -21.58 -9.27 -3.87
CA THR A 84 -22.72 -8.58 -4.48
C THR A 84 -23.88 -9.50 -4.86
N VAL A 85 -23.69 -10.82 -4.88
CA VAL A 85 -24.77 -11.79 -5.15
C VAL A 85 -25.36 -12.31 -3.85
N PHE A 86 -24.51 -12.66 -2.88
CA PHE A 86 -24.94 -13.30 -1.64
C PHE A 86 -25.34 -12.30 -0.54
N PHE A 87 -24.85 -11.05 -0.57
CA PHE A 87 -25.16 -10.03 0.43
C PHE A 87 -26.00 -8.86 -0.13
N GLN A 88 -26.83 -9.11 -1.15
CA GLN A 88 -27.71 -8.08 -1.75
C GLN A 88 -28.66 -7.44 -0.74
N HIS A 89 -29.10 -8.21 0.25
CA HIS A 89 -30.04 -7.77 1.27
C HIS A 89 -29.38 -7.15 2.51
N GLU A 90 -28.05 -7.13 2.56
CA GLU A 90 -27.29 -6.60 3.69
C GLU A 90 -26.74 -5.20 3.35
N PRO A 91 -27.45 -4.11 3.70
CA PRO A 91 -27.12 -2.76 3.23
C PRO A 91 -25.72 -2.28 3.65
N MET A 92 -25.17 -2.85 4.72
CA MET A 92 -23.86 -2.47 5.28
C MET A 92 -22.73 -3.41 4.87
N ALA A 93 -22.99 -4.50 4.16
CA ALA A 93 -21.95 -5.48 3.81
C ALA A 93 -20.81 -4.85 3.01
N ARG A 94 -21.13 -3.97 2.05
CA ARG A 94 -20.14 -3.21 1.26
C ARG A 94 -19.33 -2.24 2.08
N HIS A 95 -19.99 -1.55 3.00
CA HIS A 95 -19.34 -0.63 3.90
C HIS A 95 -18.32 -1.36 4.79
N PHE A 96 -18.72 -2.47 5.40
CA PHE A 96 -17.82 -3.25 6.27
C PHE A 96 -16.70 -3.94 5.49
N PHE A 97 -16.95 -4.48 4.30
CA PHE A 97 -15.88 -5.03 3.48
C PHE A 97 -14.83 -3.97 3.15
N PHE A 98 -15.28 -2.79 2.72
CA PHE A 98 -14.38 -1.69 2.41
C PHE A 98 -13.56 -1.25 3.65
N GLN A 99 -14.23 -1.13 4.80
CA GLN A 99 -13.59 -0.75 6.07
C GLN A 99 -12.55 -1.78 6.55
N TYR A 100 -12.92 -3.06 6.66
CA TYR A 100 -12.07 -4.06 7.29
C TYR A 100 -11.12 -4.76 6.33
N VAL A 101 -11.52 -4.94 5.07
CA VAL A 101 -10.71 -5.70 4.10
C VAL A 101 -9.92 -4.75 3.21
N SER A 102 -10.60 -3.82 2.53
CA SER A 102 -9.94 -2.91 1.58
C SER A 102 -9.01 -1.90 2.24
N LEU A 103 -9.39 -1.34 3.39
CA LEU A 103 -8.58 -0.34 4.09
C LEU A 103 -7.92 -0.88 5.37
N GLY A 104 -8.52 -1.84 6.07
CA GLY A 104 -7.94 -2.43 7.27
C GLY A 104 -6.85 -3.46 6.95
N LEU A 105 -7.28 -4.66 6.57
CA LEU A 105 -6.43 -5.81 6.35
C LEU A 105 -5.37 -5.56 5.27
N TYR A 106 -5.72 -4.84 4.21
CA TYR A 106 -4.79 -4.47 3.14
C TYR A 106 -3.55 -3.72 3.66
N PHE A 107 -3.75 -2.61 4.36
CA PHE A 107 -2.66 -1.79 4.90
C PHE A 107 -1.96 -2.46 6.08
N PHE A 108 -2.66 -3.30 6.84
CA PHE A 108 -2.04 -4.16 7.84
C PHE A 108 -1.03 -5.12 7.20
N LEU A 109 -1.41 -5.86 6.15
CA LEU A 109 -0.53 -6.82 5.48
C LEU A 109 0.62 -6.14 4.73
N LEU A 110 0.38 -4.96 4.13
CA LEU A 110 1.44 -4.14 3.55
C LEU A 110 2.49 -3.75 4.59
N ALA A 111 2.05 -3.15 5.70
CA ALA A 111 2.93 -2.74 6.79
C ALA A 111 3.64 -3.95 7.40
N PHE A 112 2.94 -5.07 7.58
CA PHE A 112 3.50 -6.32 8.08
C PHE A 112 4.64 -6.82 7.19
N THR A 113 4.43 -6.81 5.87
CA THR A 113 5.43 -7.30 4.91
C THR A 113 6.68 -6.43 4.91
N LEU A 114 6.52 -5.11 4.91
CA LEU A 114 7.63 -4.16 4.95
C LEU A 114 8.36 -4.18 6.29
N CYS A 115 7.63 -4.31 7.40
CA CYS A 115 8.20 -4.45 8.73
C CYS A 115 8.99 -5.76 8.83
N TYR A 116 8.44 -6.89 8.37
CA TYR A 116 9.14 -8.16 8.39
C TYR A 116 10.44 -8.10 7.59
N LEU A 117 10.41 -7.53 6.38
CA LEU A 117 11.63 -7.34 5.56
C LEU A 117 12.67 -6.46 6.27
N THR A 118 12.22 -5.36 6.91
CA THR A 118 13.11 -4.47 7.67
C THR A 118 13.73 -5.19 8.86
N ILE A 119 12.95 -5.99 9.61
CA ILE A 119 13.43 -6.81 10.73
C ILE A 119 14.37 -7.92 10.25
N ASP A 120 14.09 -8.55 9.10
CA ASP A 120 14.96 -9.56 8.50
C ASP A 120 16.35 -9.00 8.17
N LEU A 121 16.40 -7.75 7.69
CA LEU A 121 17.63 -7.01 7.44
C LEU A 121 18.37 -6.64 8.73
N LEU A 122 17.67 -6.03 9.69
CA LEU A 122 18.27 -5.50 10.92
C LEU A 122 18.78 -6.61 11.85
N PHE A 123 18.03 -7.72 11.93
CA PHE A 123 18.25 -8.80 12.89
C PHE A 123 18.48 -10.13 12.16
N ARG A 124 19.53 -10.19 11.34
CA ARG A 124 19.84 -11.37 10.50
C ARG A 124 19.95 -12.67 11.29
N ASP A 125 20.48 -12.60 12.50
CA ASP A 125 20.72 -13.76 13.37
C ASP A 125 19.46 -14.27 14.07
N PHE A 126 18.38 -13.49 14.09
CA PHE A 126 17.16 -13.90 14.77
C PHE A 126 16.47 -15.03 14.00
N GLY A 127 15.88 -15.96 14.76
CA GLY A 127 15.03 -17.02 14.22
C GLY A 127 13.78 -16.43 13.55
N VAL A 128 13.25 -17.14 12.55
CA VAL A 128 12.09 -16.72 11.76
C VAL A 128 10.89 -16.38 12.65
N VAL A 129 10.61 -17.23 13.66
CA VAL A 129 9.50 -17.01 14.61
C VAL A 129 9.66 -15.69 15.36
N ALA A 130 10.86 -15.40 15.87
CA ALA A 130 11.11 -14.15 16.58
C ALA A 130 10.88 -12.93 15.68
N LYS A 131 11.26 -13.01 14.40
CA LYS A 131 11.00 -11.96 13.41
C LYS A 131 9.51 -11.73 13.17
N TYR A 132 8.73 -12.80 13.04
CA TYR A 132 7.26 -12.71 12.94
C TYR A 132 6.64 -12.09 14.19
N VAL A 133 7.08 -12.49 15.39
CA VAL A 133 6.58 -11.93 16.65
C VAL A 133 6.88 -10.44 16.75
N ILE A 134 8.11 -10.02 16.43
CA ILE A 134 8.49 -8.60 16.45
C ILE A 134 7.70 -7.80 15.42
N ALA A 135 7.58 -8.29 14.18
CA ALA A 135 6.79 -7.64 13.15
C ALA A 135 5.30 -7.52 13.54
N ALA A 136 4.74 -8.58 14.12
CA ALA A 136 3.35 -8.59 14.61
C ALA A 136 3.15 -7.64 15.79
N ALA A 137 4.11 -7.56 16.72
CA ALA A 137 4.02 -6.64 17.85
C ALA A 137 4.07 -5.17 17.40
N ILE A 138 4.98 -4.84 16.47
CA ILE A 138 5.09 -3.47 15.93
C ILE A 138 3.83 -3.12 15.13
N VAL A 139 3.52 -3.89 14.08
CA VAL A 139 2.41 -3.55 13.18
C VAL A 139 1.06 -3.72 13.85
N GLY A 140 0.89 -4.76 14.67
CA GLY A 140 -0.30 -4.98 15.49
C GLY A 140 -0.53 -3.86 16.51
N GLY A 141 0.53 -3.36 17.17
CA GLY A 141 0.42 -2.23 18.09
C GLY A 141 -0.10 -0.97 17.41
N PHE A 142 0.51 -0.58 16.28
CA PHE A 142 0.07 0.57 15.49
C PHE A 142 -1.35 0.37 14.92
N PHE A 143 -1.65 -0.82 14.40
CA PHE A 143 -2.96 -1.14 13.84
C PHE A 143 -4.05 -1.09 14.91
N MET A 144 -3.83 -1.70 16.09
CA MET A 144 -4.80 -1.65 17.19
C MET A 144 -5.01 -0.24 17.72
N TYR A 145 -3.96 0.61 17.72
CA TYR A 145 -4.09 2.00 18.11
C TYR A 145 -5.01 2.79 17.16
N TYR A 146 -4.83 2.65 15.83
CA TYR A 146 -5.62 3.40 14.85
C TYR A 146 -6.99 2.78 14.53
N TYR A 147 -7.06 1.45 14.40
CA TYR A 147 -8.28 0.72 14.03
C TYR A 147 -9.05 0.17 15.24
N GLY A 148 -8.53 0.27 16.47
CA GLY A 148 -9.21 -0.19 17.69
C GLY A 148 -10.64 0.34 17.87
N PRO A 149 -10.91 1.64 17.64
CA PRO A 149 -12.27 2.17 17.67
C PRO A 149 -13.23 1.50 16.67
N LEU A 150 -12.73 1.16 15.48
CA LEU A 150 -13.52 0.46 14.45
C LEU A 150 -13.80 -1.00 14.83
N LEU A 151 -12.83 -1.67 15.46
CA LEU A 151 -12.99 -3.06 15.92
C LEU A 151 -13.94 -3.18 17.12
N SER A 152 -13.93 -2.18 18.01
CA SER A 152 -14.81 -2.16 19.19
C SER A 152 -16.24 -1.75 18.85
N ASN A 153 -16.42 -0.84 17.89
CA ASN A 153 -17.72 -0.45 17.39
C ASN A 153 -17.72 -0.47 15.85
N PRO A 154 -18.38 -1.45 15.22
CA PRO A 154 -18.42 -1.53 13.76
C PRO A 154 -19.02 -0.31 13.07
N LYS A 155 -19.90 0.43 13.77
CA LYS A 155 -20.51 1.67 13.29
C LYS A 155 -19.79 2.93 13.78
N TYR A 156 -18.55 2.81 14.25
CA TYR A 156 -17.78 3.91 14.83
C TYR A 156 -17.73 5.15 13.91
N LEU A 157 -17.57 4.96 12.60
CA LEU A 157 -17.54 6.06 11.62
C LEU A 157 -18.79 6.96 11.71
N TYR A 158 -19.96 6.36 11.98
CA TYR A 158 -21.24 7.06 12.15
C TYR A 158 -21.43 7.73 13.52
N SER A 159 -20.49 7.51 14.45
CA SER A 159 -20.51 8.09 15.80
C SER A 159 -19.42 9.15 16.01
N THR A 160 -18.66 9.48 14.96
CA THR A 160 -17.62 10.50 15.03
C THR A 160 -18.24 11.89 15.21
N LYS A 161 -17.52 12.78 15.90
CA LYS A 161 -17.98 14.15 16.19
C LYS A 161 -18.39 14.90 14.92
N GLU A 162 -17.58 14.82 13.86
CA GLU A 162 -17.88 15.51 12.60
C GLU A 162 -19.18 15.03 11.95
N ILE A 163 -19.45 13.71 11.98
CA ILE A 163 -20.72 13.16 11.46
C ILE A 163 -21.91 13.49 12.35
N ALA A 164 -21.72 13.52 13.68
CA ALA A 164 -22.79 13.90 14.60
C ALA A 164 -23.21 15.37 14.39
N GLU A 165 -22.25 16.29 14.28
CA GLU A 165 -22.49 17.70 13.96
C GLU A 165 -23.11 17.88 12.57
N PHE A 166 -22.62 17.15 11.56
CA PHE A 166 -23.21 17.14 10.23
C PHE A 166 -24.68 16.74 10.26
N ARG A 167 -25.04 15.68 11.02
CA ARG A 167 -26.44 15.22 11.13
C ARG A 167 -27.35 16.24 11.81
N GLU A 168 -26.86 16.95 12.82
CA GLU A 168 -27.62 18.07 13.42
C GLU A 168 -27.89 19.15 12.37
N LEU A 169 -26.87 19.52 11.59
CA LEU A 169 -27.00 20.54 10.55
C LEU A 169 -27.92 20.10 9.40
N ASP A 170 -27.80 18.85 8.95
CA ASP A 170 -28.60 18.25 7.88
C ASP A 170 -30.09 18.18 8.24
N LYS A 171 -30.41 17.86 9.49
CA LYS A 171 -31.78 17.91 10.02
C LYS A 171 -32.36 19.32 9.90
N ILE A 172 -31.61 20.35 10.28
CA ILE A 172 -32.05 21.75 10.18
C ILE A 172 -32.20 22.18 8.73
N ALA A 173 -31.22 21.85 7.88
CA ALA A 173 -31.25 22.16 6.45
C ALA A 173 -32.45 21.52 5.75
N THR A 174 -32.77 20.27 6.08
CA THR A 174 -33.93 19.55 5.54
C THR A 174 -35.25 20.18 5.97
N LEU A 175 -35.37 20.59 7.24
CA LEU A 175 -36.55 21.31 7.73
C LEU A 175 -36.73 22.63 6.97
N LYS A 176 -35.66 23.41 6.81
CA LYS A 176 -35.69 24.68 6.09
C LYS A 176 -35.99 24.53 4.61
N ALA A 177 -35.45 23.49 3.97
CA ALA A 177 -35.76 23.17 2.58
C ALA A 177 -37.24 22.77 2.40
N THR A 178 -37.81 22.08 3.39
CA THR A 178 -39.23 21.73 3.39
C THR A 178 -40.13 22.96 3.57
N GLU A 179 -39.72 23.93 4.41
CA GLU A 179 -40.45 25.18 4.65
C GLU A 179 -40.41 26.14 3.45
N SER A 180 -39.25 26.27 2.82
CA SER A 180 -38.99 27.31 1.80
C SER A 180 -38.99 26.81 0.36
N GLY A 181 -38.92 25.48 0.15
CA GLY A 181 -38.74 24.87 -1.18
C GLY A 181 -37.36 25.07 -1.79
N VAL A 182 -36.42 25.70 -1.09
CA VAL A 182 -35.06 26.03 -1.57
C VAL A 182 -34.02 25.48 -0.59
N GLN A 183 -32.85 25.09 -1.10
CA GLN A 183 -31.74 24.66 -0.26
C GLN A 183 -31.29 25.80 0.68
N ALA A 184 -31.19 25.50 1.99
CA ALA A 184 -30.86 26.49 2.99
C ALA A 184 -29.44 27.08 2.78
N SER A 185 -29.35 28.41 2.82
CA SER A 185 -28.05 29.10 2.82
C SER A 185 -27.36 28.99 4.19
N VAL A 186 -26.05 29.25 4.23
CA VAL A 186 -25.28 29.30 5.49
C VAL A 186 -25.94 30.25 6.51
N GLN A 187 -26.42 31.40 6.06
CA GLN A 187 -27.08 32.38 6.92
C GLN A 187 -28.41 31.88 7.48
N ASP A 188 -29.19 31.15 6.68
CA ASP A 188 -30.45 30.54 7.12
C ASP A 188 -30.20 29.49 8.20
N LEU A 189 -29.15 28.69 8.05
CA LEU A 189 -28.75 27.67 9.03
C LEU A 189 -28.27 28.31 10.33
N LEU A 190 -27.44 29.36 10.25
CA LEU A 190 -26.93 30.07 11.43
C LEU A 190 -28.05 30.74 12.22
N SER A 191 -29.05 31.30 11.55
CA SER A 191 -30.21 31.90 12.22
C SER A 191 -31.16 30.86 12.84
N ALA A 192 -31.23 29.65 12.29
CA ALA A 192 -32.08 28.57 12.82
C ALA A 192 -31.47 27.81 14.01
N LEU A 193 -30.13 27.73 14.09
CA LEU A 193 -29.41 26.95 15.11
C LEU A 193 -29.80 27.28 16.57
N PRO A 194 -29.90 28.56 17.00
CA PRO A 194 -30.30 28.91 18.37
C PRO A 194 -31.70 28.43 18.76
N HIS A 195 -32.55 28.11 17.78
CA HIS A 195 -33.96 27.74 17.98
C HIS A 195 -34.21 26.25 17.74
N THR A 196 -33.16 25.45 17.53
CA THR A 196 -33.26 24.02 17.22
C THR A 196 -32.50 23.18 18.23
N ASP A 197 -32.90 21.90 18.34
CA ASP A 197 -32.24 20.92 19.18
C ASP A 197 -30.96 20.38 18.50
N ALA A 198 -29.92 21.23 18.47
CA ALA A 198 -28.59 20.96 17.95
C ALA A 198 -27.53 21.18 19.05
N PRO A 199 -27.49 20.31 20.08
CA PRO A 199 -26.69 20.53 21.28
C PRO A 199 -25.17 20.55 21.03
N LEU A 200 -24.67 19.91 19.97
CA LEU A 200 -23.22 19.94 19.67
C LEU A 200 -22.83 21.29 19.06
N LEU A 201 -23.59 21.76 18.07
CA LEU A 201 -23.33 23.05 17.42
C LEU A 201 -23.65 24.25 18.32
N ASN A 202 -24.67 24.14 19.18
CA ASN A 202 -25.06 25.22 20.10
C ASN A 202 -24.08 25.42 21.27
N LYS A 203 -23.22 24.44 21.57
CA LYS A 203 -22.14 24.58 22.57
C LYS A 203 -20.96 25.40 22.07
N LEU A 204 -20.80 25.55 20.75
CA LEU A 204 -19.72 26.34 20.15
C LEU A 204 -19.98 27.83 20.35
N SER A 205 -18.90 28.60 20.47
CA SER A 205 -18.99 30.07 20.43
C SER A 205 -19.57 30.54 19.10
N PRO A 206 -20.14 31.76 19.02
CA PRO A 206 -20.75 32.25 17.78
C PRO A 206 -19.80 32.24 16.57
N GLU A 207 -18.53 32.57 16.78
CA GLU A 207 -17.50 32.57 15.73
C GLU A 207 -17.17 31.14 15.29
N GLU A 208 -16.87 30.23 16.22
CA GLU A 208 -16.62 28.81 15.92
C GLU A 208 -17.81 28.14 15.25
N ARG A 209 -19.03 28.49 15.66
CA ARG A 209 -20.27 27.98 15.04
C ARG A 209 -20.38 28.44 13.60
N SER A 210 -20.10 29.72 13.33
CA SER A 210 -20.10 30.27 11.97
C SER A 210 -19.11 29.52 11.09
N THR A 211 -17.86 29.39 11.54
CA THR A 211 -16.83 28.62 10.82
C THR A 211 -17.27 27.17 10.62
N ARG A 212 -17.84 26.54 11.64
CA ARG A 212 -18.23 25.13 11.56
C ARG A 212 -19.38 24.87 10.60
N VAL A 213 -20.37 25.76 10.57
CA VAL A 213 -21.46 25.68 9.59
C VAL A 213 -20.93 25.88 8.18
N ASP A 214 -20.04 26.85 7.98
CA ASP A 214 -19.40 27.10 6.67
C ASP A 214 -18.59 25.87 6.19
N GLU A 215 -17.83 25.23 7.08
CA GLU A 215 -17.10 23.98 6.78
C GLU A 215 -18.02 22.81 6.41
N LEU A 216 -19.17 22.67 7.10
CA LEU A 216 -20.08 21.53 6.93
C LEU A 216 -21.08 21.73 5.79
N HIS A 217 -21.41 22.98 5.45
CA HIS A 217 -22.43 23.31 4.45
C HIS A 217 -22.22 22.63 3.09
N PRO A 218 -21.01 22.57 2.52
CA PRO A 218 -20.78 21.89 1.24
C PRO A 218 -21.10 20.39 1.25
N TYR A 219 -21.07 19.76 2.42
CA TYR A 219 -21.35 18.33 2.58
C TYR A 219 -22.86 18.02 2.62
N LEU A 220 -23.72 19.03 2.77
CA LEU A 220 -25.18 18.89 2.68
C LEU A 220 -25.66 18.62 1.24
N SER A 221 -24.80 18.83 0.25
CA SER A 221 -25.13 18.59 -1.16
C SER A 221 -24.94 17.12 -1.55
N GLY A 222 -26.03 16.47 -1.97
CA GLY A 222 -26.02 15.13 -2.55
C GLY A 222 -25.36 14.08 -1.66
N THR A 223 -24.31 13.42 -2.16
CA THR A 223 -23.59 12.34 -1.47
C THR A 223 -22.26 12.80 -0.86
N ASN A 224 -21.99 14.10 -0.75
CA ASN A 224 -20.70 14.61 -0.28
C ASN A 224 -20.40 14.20 1.18
N TYR A 225 -21.42 13.96 2.01
CA TYR A 225 -21.26 13.47 3.39
C TYR A 225 -20.44 12.17 3.52
N ILE A 226 -20.36 11.37 2.45
CA ILE A 226 -19.54 10.15 2.39
C ILE A 226 -18.07 10.46 2.69
N ILE A 227 -17.58 11.63 2.27
CA ILE A 227 -16.21 12.06 2.53
C ILE A 227 -15.98 12.23 4.03
N LEU A 228 -16.89 12.93 4.73
CA LEU A 228 -16.84 13.07 6.19
C LEU A 228 -16.89 11.70 6.88
N LEU A 229 -17.73 10.78 6.38
CA LEU A 229 -17.93 9.46 6.98
C LEU A 229 -16.64 8.62 6.92
N PHE A 230 -15.95 8.63 5.79
CA PHE A 230 -14.74 7.83 5.60
C PHE A 230 -13.43 8.56 5.93
N LYS A 231 -13.47 9.88 6.14
CA LYS A 231 -12.28 10.66 6.53
C LYS A 231 -11.48 10.04 7.69
N PRO A 232 -12.08 9.54 8.79
CA PRO A 232 -11.34 8.90 9.87
C PRO A 232 -10.54 7.66 9.43
N ILE A 233 -11.11 6.83 8.55
CA ILE A 233 -10.40 5.62 8.08
C ILE A 233 -9.29 5.96 7.09
N TYR A 234 -9.48 6.98 6.25
CA TYR A 234 -8.40 7.46 5.37
C TYR A 234 -7.26 8.13 6.16
N LEU A 235 -7.57 8.78 7.28
CA LEU A 235 -6.52 9.25 8.20
C LEU A 235 -5.74 8.06 8.78
N ASN A 236 -6.41 6.98 9.18
CA ASN A 236 -5.72 5.76 9.62
C ASN A 236 -4.83 5.16 8.53
N VAL A 237 -5.28 5.16 7.28
CA VAL A 237 -4.47 4.74 6.12
C VAL A 237 -3.19 5.58 6.01
N ILE A 238 -3.30 6.91 6.09
CA ILE A 238 -2.12 7.81 6.07
C ILE A 238 -1.14 7.46 7.19
N GLN A 239 -1.63 7.17 8.39
CA GLN A 239 -0.77 6.81 9.51
C GLN A 239 -0.08 5.46 9.31
N MET A 240 -0.77 4.47 8.74
CA MET A 240 -0.16 3.17 8.38
C MET A 240 0.87 3.31 7.25
N CYS A 241 0.60 4.13 6.24
CA CYS A 241 1.59 4.49 5.21
C CYS A 241 2.80 5.20 5.81
N THR A 242 2.60 6.09 6.80
CA THR A 242 3.69 6.78 7.50
C THR A 242 4.60 5.79 8.23
N LEU A 243 4.02 4.78 8.90
CA LEU A 243 4.79 3.67 9.47
C LEU A 243 5.61 2.93 8.40
N CYS A 244 5.00 2.62 7.25
CA CYS A 244 5.69 1.95 6.14
C CYS A 244 6.86 2.78 5.61
N LEU A 245 6.66 4.08 5.41
CA LEU A 245 7.71 5.00 4.97
C LEU A 245 8.84 5.06 6.00
N GLY A 246 8.53 5.15 7.30
CA GLY A 246 9.52 5.12 8.36
C GLY A 246 10.35 3.83 8.36
N LEU A 247 9.73 2.67 8.17
CA LEU A 247 10.41 1.37 8.05
C LEU A 247 11.29 1.30 6.80
N ILE A 248 10.82 1.81 5.66
CA ILE A 248 11.61 1.86 4.42
C ILE A 248 12.83 2.79 4.58
N LEU A 249 12.66 3.95 5.20
CA LEU A 249 13.76 4.87 5.49
C LEU A 249 14.76 4.25 6.47
N LEU A 250 14.29 3.53 7.49
CA LEU A 250 15.15 2.77 8.40
C LEU A 250 15.93 1.68 7.66
N PHE A 251 15.28 0.96 6.75
CA PHE A 251 15.91 -0.04 5.89
C PHE A 251 17.06 0.59 5.09
N PHE A 252 16.82 1.69 4.37
CA PHE A 252 17.85 2.35 3.56
C PHE A 252 18.95 2.98 4.42
N GLY A 253 18.60 3.60 5.55
CA GLY A 253 19.55 4.19 6.48
C GLY A 253 20.50 3.15 7.08
N TYR A 254 19.97 1.98 7.46
CA TYR A 254 20.80 0.86 7.92
C TYR A 254 21.66 0.29 6.80
N GLN A 255 21.07 0.11 5.61
CA GLN A 255 21.78 -0.39 4.44
C GLN A 255 22.98 0.49 4.09
N TYR A 256 22.78 1.81 4.03
CA TYR A 256 23.84 2.76 3.75
C TYR A 256 24.94 2.79 4.82
N LYS A 257 24.56 2.62 6.10
CA LYS A 257 25.51 2.70 7.23
C LYS A 257 26.36 1.44 7.40
N LYS A 258 25.80 0.26 7.12
CA LYS A 258 26.42 -1.03 7.45
C LYS A 258 26.76 -1.88 6.23
N ASP A 259 26.25 -1.54 5.05
CA ASP A 259 26.37 -2.30 3.80
C ASP A 259 26.22 -3.81 4.01
N PRO A 260 25.20 -4.28 4.76
CA PRO A 260 25.04 -5.71 5.00
C PRO A 260 24.75 -6.41 3.66
N PRO A 261 25.24 -7.64 3.47
CA PRO A 261 25.00 -8.38 2.24
C PRO A 261 23.50 -8.68 2.14
N GLN A 262 22.90 -8.21 1.06
CA GLN A 262 21.48 -8.41 0.75
C GLN A 262 21.35 -9.24 -0.53
N GLY A 263 20.24 -9.97 -0.64
CA GLY A 263 19.87 -10.59 -1.90
C GLY A 263 19.71 -9.52 -2.99
N ALA A 264 20.13 -9.84 -4.22
CA ALA A 264 19.96 -8.94 -5.35
C ALA A 264 18.49 -8.47 -5.48
N TYR A 265 18.28 -7.22 -5.90
CA TYR A 265 16.96 -6.58 -6.11
C TYR A 265 16.14 -6.23 -4.87
N ILE A 266 16.53 -6.61 -3.63
CA ILE A 266 15.75 -6.28 -2.43
C ILE A 266 15.66 -4.75 -2.20
N GLU A 267 16.75 -4.01 -2.39
CA GLU A 267 16.73 -2.54 -2.32
C GLU A 267 15.77 -1.91 -3.34
N LYS A 268 15.73 -2.47 -4.56
CA LYS A 268 14.85 -2.01 -5.65
C LYS A 268 13.38 -2.29 -5.33
N ILE A 269 13.10 -3.43 -4.70
CA ILE A 269 11.76 -3.76 -4.18
C ILE A 269 11.36 -2.72 -3.13
N MET A 270 12.22 -2.46 -2.13
CA MET A 270 11.92 -1.45 -1.10
C MET A 270 11.72 -0.05 -1.68
N PHE A 271 12.48 0.32 -2.72
CA PHE A 271 12.29 1.58 -3.41
C PHE A 271 10.96 1.65 -4.17
N ALA A 272 10.54 0.57 -4.83
CA ALA A 272 9.21 0.51 -5.46
C ALA A 272 8.10 0.69 -4.43
N PHE A 273 8.24 0.08 -3.25
CA PHE A 273 7.29 0.26 -2.15
C PHE A 273 7.34 1.65 -1.51
N LEU A 274 8.47 2.37 -1.56
CA LEU A 274 8.54 3.78 -1.16
C LEU A 274 7.61 4.63 -2.02
N ILE A 275 7.71 4.48 -3.35
CA ILE A 275 6.86 5.19 -4.30
C ILE A 275 5.40 4.76 -4.10
N TYR A 276 5.16 3.46 -3.97
CA TYR A 276 3.82 2.91 -3.75
C TYR A 276 3.14 3.48 -2.50
N CYS A 277 3.80 3.44 -1.33
CA CYS A 277 3.25 3.97 -0.09
C CYS A 277 3.04 5.49 -0.13
N THR A 278 3.90 6.21 -0.85
CA THR A 278 3.75 7.66 -1.05
C THR A 278 2.51 7.98 -1.88
N LEU A 279 2.25 7.23 -2.94
CA LEU A 279 1.05 7.39 -3.76
C LEU A 279 -0.23 7.04 -2.97
N GLU A 280 -0.23 5.94 -2.22
CA GLU A 280 -1.38 5.57 -1.38
C GLU A 280 -1.68 6.65 -0.32
N MET A 281 -0.64 7.21 0.30
CA MET A 281 -0.79 8.34 1.23
C MET A 281 -1.35 9.57 0.52
N PHE A 282 -0.87 9.89 -0.68
CA PHE A 282 -1.38 11.00 -1.49
C PHE A 282 -2.84 10.79 -1.90
N HIS A 283 -3.26 9.57 -2.24
CA HIS A 283 -4.66 9.23 -2.53
C HIS A 283 -5.55 9.44 -1.30
N ALA A 284 -5.13 8.92 -0.15
CA ALA A 284 -5.87 9.08 1.08
C ALA A 284 -5.98 10.55 1.51
N TRP A 285 -4.89 11.31 1.35
CA TRP A 285 -4.88 12.75 1.61
C TRP A 285 -5.78 13.52 0.65
N SER A 286 -5.72 13.21 -0.65
CA SER A 286 -6.58 13.83 -1.66
C SER A 286 -8.06 13.58 -1.35
N PHE A 287 -8.42 12.35 -0.96
CA PHE A 287 -9.77 12.01 -0.52
C PHE A 287 -10.28 12.93 0.59
N ILE A 288 -9.44 13.18 1.60
CA ILE A 288 -9.82 14.00 2.76
C ILE A 288 -9.92 15.49 2.41
N LYS A 289 -9.23 15.93 1.36
CA LYS A 289 -9.19 17.34 0.94
C LYS A 289 -10.22 17.71 -0.12
N THR A 290 -10.78 16.74 -0.82
CA THR A 290 -11.85 17.02 -1.78
C THR A 290 -13.19 17.15 -1.08
N ILE A 291 -14.02 18.11 -1.51
CA ILE A 291 -15.38 18.34 -1.00
C ILE A 291 -16.41 17.71 -1.93
N GLU A 292 -16.20 17.82 -3.25
CA GLU A 292 -17.08 17.27 -4.26
C GLU A 292 -16.72 15.82 -4.61
N TRP A 293 -17.70 14.92 -4.46
CA TRP A 293 -17.52 13.51 -4.82
C TRP A 293 -17.13 13.30 -6.30
N GLN A 294 -17.62 14.17 -7.20
CA GLN A 294 -17.33 14.05 -8.63
C GLN A 294 -15.88 14.42 -8.96
N SER A 295 -15.37 15.54 -8.47
CA SER A 295 -13.95 15.89 -8.62
C SER A 295 -13.03 14.84 -7.99
N LEU A 296 -13.48 14.23 -6.89
CA LEU A 296 -12.76 13.13 -6.25
C LEU A 296 -12.70 11.90 -7.15
N ALA A 297 -13.82 11.51 -7.79
CA ALA A 297 -13.84 10.36 -8.68
C ALA A 297 -12.84 10.49 -9.84
N ASP A 298 -12.68 11.70 -10.38
CA ASP A 298 -11.72 12.00 -11.45
C ASP A 298 -10.26 11.93 -10.95
N ILE A 299 -9.96 12.54 -9.80
CA ILE A 299 -8.61 12.50 -9.19
C ILE A 299 -8.23 11.07 -8.80
N VAL A 300 -9.17 10.32 -8.20
CA VAL A 300 -8.98 8.93 -7.81
C VAL A 300 -8.75 8.05 -9.03
N SER A 301 -9.45 8.28 -10.15
CA SER A 301 -9.23 7.56 -11.40
C SER A 301 -7.79 7.74 -11.92
N VAL A 302 -7.30 8.99 -12.00
CA VAL A 302 -5.90 9.28 -12.39
C VAL A 302 -4.91 8.64 -11.42
N GLY A 303 -5.18 8.76 -10.12
CA GLY A 303 -4.37 8.15 -9.08
C GLY A 303 -4.26 6.62 -9.20
N GLN A 304 -5.38 5.94 -9.50
CA GLN A 304 -5.40 4.50 -9.72
C GLN A 304 -4.54 4.08 -10.91
N PHE A 305 -4.51 4.85 -12.00
CA PHE A 305 -3.61 4.58 -13.12
C PHE A 305 -2.13 4.77 -12.74
N LEU A 306 -1.80 5.81 -11.97
CA LEU A 306 -0.44 6.01 -11.45
C LEU A 306 0.00 4.84 -10.56
N SER A 307 -0.89 4.35 -9.70
CA SER A 307 -0.62 3.16 -8.87
C SER A 307 -0.45 1.91 -9.72
N ALA A 308 -1.24 1.74 -10.79
CA ALA A 308 -1.05 0.65 -11.74
C ALA A 308 0.35 0.70 -12.40
N VAL A 309 0.84 1.88 -12.79
CA VAL A 309 2.20 2.04 -13.32
C VAL A 309 3.26 1.58 -12.31
N VAL A 310 3.11 1.95 -11.03
CA VAL A 310 4.02 1.48 -9.97
C VAL A 310 3.93 -0.03 -9.77
N LEU A 311 2.75 -0.63 -9.86
CA LEU A 311 2.58 -2.08 -9.80
C LEU A 311 3.21 -2.79 -11.01
N VAL A 312 3.17 -2.20 -12.21
CA VAL A 312 3.91 -2.72 -13.38
C VAL A 312 5.42 -2.69 -13.09
N GLY A 313 5.96 -1.56 -12.63
CA GLY A 313 7.37 -1.44 -12.24
C GLY A 313 7.78 -2.48 -11.17
N THR A 314 6.92 -2.66 -10.16
CA THR A 314 7.11 -3.68 -9.11
C THR A 314 7.12 -5.09 -9.70
N SER A 315 6.22 -5.38 -10.65
CA SER A 315 6.15 -6.69 -11.34
C SER A 315 7.42 -6.97 -12.12
N ILE A 316 7.98 -5.95 -12.78
CA ILE A 316 9.26 -6.05 -13.49
C ILE A 316 10.39 -6.36 -12.50
N ILE A 317 10.49 -5.64 -11.38
CA ILE A 317 11.54 -5.86 -10.37
C ILE A 317 11.45 -7.26 -9.77
N PHE A 318 10.26 -7.72 -9.38
CA PHE A 318 10.05 -9.09 -8.88
C PHE A 318 10.38 -10.14 -9.95
N GLY A 319 10.01 -9.89 -11.21
CA GLY A 319 10.36 -10.75 -12.33
C GLY A 319 11.88 -10.83 -12.57
N LEU A 320 12.59 -9.71 -12.44
CA LEU A 320 14.05 -9.66 -12.51
C LEU A 320 14.72 -10.42 -11.37
N ARG A 321 14.22 -10.30 -10.13
CA ARG A 321 14.65 -11.13 -8.99
C ARG A 321 14.49 -12.60 -9.31
N LEU A 322 13.32 -13.02 -9.81
CA LEU A 322 13.06 -14.43 -10.12
C LEU A 322 14.00 -14.94 -11.20
N ARG A 323 14.22 -14.16 -12.26
CA ARG A 323 15.17 -14.50 -13.32
C ARG A 323 16.60 -14.61 -12.79
N PHE A 324 16.97 -13.75 -11.85
CA PHE A 324 18.30 -13.76 -11.24
C PHE A 324 18.53 -15.04 -10.43
N ILE A 325 17.66 -15.35 -9.46
CA ILE A 325 17.85 -16.52 -8.58
C ILE A 325 17.74 -17.86 -9.32
N THR A 326 17.08 -17.88 -10.48
CA THR A 326 16.97 -19.07 -11.34
C THR A 326 18.13 -19.19 -12.34
N SER A 327 19.05 -18.22 -12.36
CA SER A 327 20.23 -18.25 -13.24
C SER A 327 21.44 -18.84 -12.51
N ALA A 328 22.34 -19.50 -13.26
CA ALA A 328 23.57 -20.05 -12.69
C ALA A 328 24.43 -19.00 -11.95
N LYS A 329 24.42 -17.75 -12.43
CA LYS A 329 25.12 -16.63 -11.76
C LYS A 329 24.46 -16.26 -10.42
N GLY A 330 23.13 -16.23 -10.39
CA GLY A 330 22.40 -15.90 -9.16
C GLY A 330 22.48 -17.01 -8.14
N GLU A 331 22.41 -18.27 -8.56
CA GLU A 331 22.61 -19.43 -7.68
C GLU A 331 24.00 -19.39 -7.02
N PHE A 332 25.06 -19.20 -7.80
CA PHE A 332 26.41 -19.03 -7.26
C PHE A 332 26.48 -17.87 -6.26
N TYR A 333 25.89 -16.72 -6.60
CA TYR A 333 25.95 -15.52 -5.76
C TYR A 333 25.18 -15.67 -4.44
N GLU A 334 23.98 -16.24 -4.46
CA GLU A 334 23.18 -16.46 -3.25
C GLU A 334 23.83 -17.51 -2.35
N HIS A 335 24.54 -18.49 -2.93
CA HIS A 335 25.38 -19.44 -2.19
C HIS A 335 26.54 -18.73 -1.48
N GLU A 336 27.27 -17.86 -2.20
CA GLU A 336 28.36 -17.05 -1.63
C GLU A 336 27.87 -16.12 -0.50
N ILE A 337 26.71 -15.49 -0.65
CA ILE A 337 26.09 -14.70 0.43
C ILE A 337 25.76 -15.57 1.65
N ALA A 338 25.31 -16.80 1.43
CA ALA A 338 24.94 -17.70 2.51
C ALA A 338 26.15 -18.24 3.27
N GLU A 339 27.24 -18.59 2.58
CA GLU A 339 28.44 -19.17 3.18
C GLU A 339 29.44 -18.11 3.68
N SER A 340 29.68 -17.07 2.87
CA SER A 340 30.67 -16.03 3.14
C SER A 340 30.09 -14.63 2.91
N PRO A 341 29.16 -14.17 3.76
CA PRO A 341 28.45 -12.90 3.55
C PRO A 341 29.40 -11.70 3.39
N TRP A 342 30.54 -11.71 4.08
CA TRP A 342 31.52 -10.63 4.09
C TRP A 342 32.33 -10.50 2.79
N ALA A 343 32.37 -11.56 1.97
CA ALA A 343 33.06 -11.55 0.68
C ALA A 343 32.29 -10.78 -0.40
N VAL A 344 31.03 -10.45 -0.12
CA VAL A 344 30.09 -9.87 -1.07
C VAL A 344 29.65 -8.50 -0.56
N THR A 345 30.30 -7.44 -1.05
CA THR A 345 30.04 -6.07 -0.58
C THR A 345 28.88 -5.40 -1.32
N ARG A 346 28.74 -5.57 -2.64
CA ARG A 346 27.57 -5.07 -3.39
C ARG A 346 27.37 -5.77 -4.73
N TRP A 347 26.13 -6.16 -5.02
CA TRP A 347 25.75 -6.66 -6.34
C TRP A 347 25.57 -5.51 -7.33
N ARG A 348 25.90 -5.76 -8.60
CA ARG A 348 25.65 -4.84 -9.71
C ARG A 348 24.72 -5.52 -10.70
N ASP A 349 23.43 -5.23 -10.56
CA ASP A 349 22.39 -5.89 -11.36
C ASP A 349 22.26 -5.29 -12.78
N ALA A 350 21.34 -5.83 -13.57
CA ALA A 350 21.08 -5.34 -14.92
C ALA A 350 20.65 -3.87 -14.96
N LEU A 351 19.95 -3.38 -13.92
CA LEU A 351 19.58 -1.96 -13.80
C LEU A 351 20.78 -1.12 -13.41
N ASP A 352 21.59 -1.57 -12.46
CA ASP A 352 22.83 -0.88 -12.08
C ASP A 352 23.81 -0.79 -13.27
N ASN A 353 23.90 -1.85 -14.08
CA ASN A 353 24.72 -1.85 -15.29
C ASN A 353 24.16 -0.92 -16.37
N LEU A 354 22.83 -0.82 -16.50
CA LEU A 354 22.19 0.12 -17.40
C LEU A 354 22.46 1.57 -16.96
N VAL A 355 22.20 1.89 -15.69
CA VAL A 355 22.45 3.22 -15.11
C VAL A 355 23.93 3.57 -15.25
N VAL A 356 24.85 2.69 -14.87
CA VAL A 356 26.27 2.99 -15.03
C VAL A 356 26.66 3.16 -16.49
N SER A 357 26.14 2.33 -17.39
CA SER A 357 26.47 2.46 -18.82
C SER A 357 25.99 3.77 -19.46
N HIS A 358 24.94 4.39 -18.90
CA HIS A 358 24.32 5.60 -19.43
C HIS A 358 24.81 6.87 -18.72
N PHE A 359 25.18 6.79 -17.43
CA PHE A 359 25.47 7.96 -16.60
C PHE A 359 26.93 8.07 -16.15
N PHE A 360 27.76 7.04 -16.32
CA PHE A 360 29.17 7.10 -15.92
C PHE A 360 30.09 6.51 -17.00
N ASP A 361 31.27 7.12 -17.17
CA ASP A 361 32.25 6.62 -18.13
C ASP A 361 32.87 5.31 -17.62
N ARG A 362 32.78 4.23 -18.41
CA ARG A 362 33.11 2.85 -17.97
C ARG A 362 34.56 2.70 -17.49
N ARG A 363 35.45 3.63 -17.89
CA ARG A 363 36.89 3.58 -17.60
C ARG A 363 37.23 3.89 -16.14
N GLU A 364 36.44 4.71 -15.43
CA GLU A 364 36.77 5.13 -14.06
C GLU A 364 36.35 4.10 -12.98
N LEU A 365 35.34 3.26 -13.26
CA LEU A 365 34.73 2.37 -12.25
C LEU A 365 35.33 0.96 -12.20
N LEU A 366 36.03 0.50 -13.24
CA LEU A 366 36.69 -0.81 -13.27
C LEU A 366 37.78 -0.94 -12.19
N GLY A 367 38.44 0.17 -11.82
CA GLY A 367 39.53 0.17 -10.84
C GLY A 367 39.13 -0.04 -9.38
N ARG A 368 37.85 0.11 -9.01
CA ARG A 368 37.39 -0.02 -7.61
C ARG A 368 36.56 -1.27 -7.29
N LEU A 369 35.92 -1.89 -8.29
CA LEU A 369 35.00 -3.03 -8.09
C LEU A 369 35.57 -4.39 -8.48
N PHE A 370 36.69 -4.42 -9.20
CA PHE A 370 37.44 -5.64 -9.53
C PHE A 370 38.95 -5.38 -9.33
N ALA A 371 39.36 -5.08 -8.09
CA ALA A 371 40.76 -5.23 -7.76
C ALA A 371 41.10 -6.73 -7.84
N ASN A 372 41.76 -7.14 -8.92
CA ASN A 372 42.23 -8.50 -9.10
C ASN A 372 43.13 -8.85 -7.89
N PRO A 373 42.77 -9.84 -7.03
CA PRO A 373 43.56 -10.15 -5.83
C PRO A 373 45.01 -10.52 -6.16
N LEU A 374 45.25 -10.97 -7.38
CA LEU A 374 46.55 -11.33 -7.92
C LEU A 374 47.45 -10.12 -8.23
N ALA A 375 46.89 -8.92 -8.39
CA ALA A 375 47.67 -7.71 -8.67
C ALA A 375 48.43 -7.16 -7.44
N LYS A 376 48.09 -7.62 -6.22
CA LYS A 376 48.79 -7.23 -4.99
C LYS A 376 49.95 -8.17 -4.62
N LYS A 377 50.06 -9.35 -5.25
CA LYS A 377 51.17 -10.29 -5.02
C LYS A 377 52.39 -10.03 -5.91
N SER A 378 52.27 -9.28 -7.00
CA SER A 378 53.40 -8.92 -7.86
C SER A 378 54.15 -7.66 -7.41
N ALA A 379 53.65 -6.92 -6.42
CA ALA A 379 54.28 -5.69 -5.92
C ALA A 379 55.26 -5.92 -4.76
N HIS A 380 55.38 -7.14 -4.22
CA HIS A 380 56.26 -7.45 -3.09
C HIS A 380 57.39 -8.44 -3.37
N THR A 381 57.60 -8.85 -4.63
CA THR A 381 58.68 -9.78 -5.02
C THR A 381 59.86 -9.13 -5.75
N ASN A 382 59.87 -7.80 -5.93
CA ASN A 382 61.01 -7.08 -6.54
C ASN A 382 61.68 -6.11 -5.56
N SER A 383 61.95 -6.57 -4.34
CA SER A 383 62.88 -5.88 -3.43
C SER A 383 63.66 -6.90 -2.59
N GLN A 384 64.51 -7.67 -3.26
CA GLN A 384 65.78 -8.18 -2.70
C GLN A 384 66.83 -8.13 -3.80
#